data_AF-A0A4V2DDA6-F1
#
_entry.id   AF-A0A4V2DDA6-F1
#
_cell.length_a   1.000
_cell.length_b   1.000
_cell.length_c   1.000
_cell.angle_alpha   90.00
_cell.angle_beta   90.00
_cell.angle_gamma   90.00
#
_symmetry.space_group_name_H-M   'P 1'
#
loop_
_entity.id
_entity.type
_entity.pdbx_description
1 polymer ?
#
loop_
_entity_poly.entity_id
_entity_poly.type
_entity_poly.pdbx_seq_one_letter_code
_entity_poly.pdbx_strand_id
1 'polypeptide(L)'
;MNAGDLIFTACHFDDDHQPNDFYTDFDDPRAEEFRLCAALSLPLGYDAGLMLPFPMHASLEFRQQCEWDNAGILELETELRASLMNIRDAERRVVILPLPECVGGPSYQLRADPVPFDLQRQIYNAIDLKDHLVVRGLGAYLRSQMLINGTTFRAEGLYTLFVSLDATFALTLRHLKASGNNNPTAPDAQAFIEDAFGNEPSGMRYFEEFYEDRIKALHPESRFGTFPYPPLSISEGYQLSRALRDVWRYLLTGSTIGA
;
A
#
# COMPACT_ATOMS: atom_id res chain seq x y z
N MET A 1 30.29 13.96 14.33
CA MET A 1 29.00 14.21 13.67
C MET A 1 28.06 13.14 14.16
N ASN A 2 27.27 13.43 15.19
CA ASN A 2 26.35 12.47 15.82
C ASN A 2 25.10 13.23 16.25
N ALA A 3 24.13 13.27 15.36
CA ALA A 3 22.70 13.38 15.64
C ALA A 3 22.06 12.84 14.36
N GLY A 4 21.45 11.66 14.43
CA GLY A 4 20.66 11.15 13.31
C GLY A 4 19.47 12.08 13.15
N ASP A 5 19.48 12.90 12.11
CA ASP A 5 18.39 13.84 11.85
C ASP A 5 17.09 13.05 11.65
N LEU A 6 16.12 13.28 12.54
CA LEU A 6 14.79 12.68 12.44
C LEU A 6 14.03 13.43 11.35
N ILE A 7 13.80 12.80 10.21
CA ILE A 7 12.96 13.38 9.14
C ILE A 7 11.52 12.98 9.44
N PHE A 8 10.68 13.97 9.74
CA PHE A 8 9.23 13.81 9.89
C PHE A 8 8.52 14.83 9.02
N THR A 9 7.29 14.49 8.61
CA THR A 9 6.40 15.45 7.94
C THR A 9 5.51 16.06 9.01
N ALA A 10 5.60 17.37 9.20
CA ALA A 10 4.66 18.12 10.02
C ALA A 10 3.56 18.66 9.11
N CYS A 11 2.30 18.40 9.47
CA CYS A 11 1.15 19.01 8.83
C CYS A 11 0.54 20.01 9.81
N HIS A 12 0.17 21.20 9.33
CA HIS A 12 -0.60 22.15 10.13
C HIS A 12 -1.96 21.53 10.46
N PHE A 13 -2.25 21.37 11.74
CA PHE A 13 -3.57 20.99 12.24
C PHE A 13 -4.27 22.28 12.66
N ASP A 14 -5.47 22.53 12.13
CA ASP A 14 -6.26 23.71 12.46
C ASP A 14 -7.17 23.38 13.65
N ASP A 15 -7.01 24.11 14.76
CA ASP A 15 -7.76 23.92 16.02
C ASP A 15 -9.25 24.29 15.88
N ASP A 16 -9.65 24.91 14.77
CA ASP A 16 -11.04 25.28 14.47
C ASP A 16 -11.94 24.08 14.09
N HIS A 17 -11.45 22.84 14.23
CA HIS A 17 -12.25 21.62 14.01
C HIS A 17 -13.50 21.58 14.90
N GLN A 18 -14.67 21.73 14.28
CA GLN A 18 -15.94 21.38 14.92
C GLN A 18 -16.08 19.86 15.02
N PRO A 19 -16.88 19.31 15.96
CA PRO A 19 -17.13 17.87 16.08
C PRO A 19 -17.67 17.16 14.82
N ASN A 20 -18.06 17.92 13.79
CA ASN A 20 -18.53 17.47 12.48
C ASN A 20 -17.66 18.01 11.33
N ASP A 21 -16.53 18.66 11.61
CA ASP A 21 -15.54 18.92 10.58
C ASP A 21 -14.85 17.59 10.29
N PHE A 22 -15.16 17.07 9.12
CA PHE A 22 -14.68 15.78 8.69
C PHE A 22 -13.16 15.88 8.51
N TYR A 23 -12.44 14.92 9.11
CA TYR A 23 -11.27 14.30 8.47
C TYR A 23 -11.58 14.26 6.98
N THR A 24 -10.73 14.82 6.11
CA THR A 24 -10.93 14.77 4.65
C THR A 24 -11.54 13.42 4.31
N ASP A 25 -12.81 13.41 3.89
CA ASP A 25 -13.51 12.20 3.51
C ASP A 25 -12.75 11.66 2.29
N PHE A 26 -11.69 10.90 2.54
CA PHE A 26 -10.99 10.09 1.56
C PHE A 26 -11.87 8.90 1.13
N ASP A 27 -13.19 8.99 1.36
CA ASP A 27 -14.15 8.04 0.84
C ASP A 27 -14.02 7.97 -0.68
N ASP A 28 -13.76 9.08 -1.37
CA ASP A 28 -13.47 9.09 -2.81
C ASP A 28 -12.39 10.13 -3.22
N PRO A 29 -11.10 9.75 -3.20
CA PRO A 29 -10.04 10.53 -3.84
C PRO A 29 -10.39 10.79 -5.30
N ARG A 30 -10.03 11.97 -5.81
CA ARG A 30 -10.12 12.28 -7.24
C ARG A 30 -9.20 11.36 -8.03
N ALA A 31 -9.54 11.12 -9.30
CA ALA A 31 -8.74 10.25 -10.16
C ALA A 31 -7.26 10.73 -10.27
N GLU A 32 -7.04 12.04 -10.22
CA GLU A 32 -5.70 12.65 -10.19
C GLU A 32 -4.92 12.31 -8.92
N GLU A 33 -5.60 12.22 -7.77
CA GLU A 33 -5.00 11.87 -6.48
C GLU A 33 -4.62 10.39 -6.46
N PHE A 34 -5.50 9.50 -6.97
CA PHE A 34 -5.15 8.10 -7.18
C PHE A 34 -3.93 7.92 -8.09
N ARG A 35 -3.85 8.71 -9.17
CA ARG A 35 -2.69 8.70 -10.07
C ARG A 35 -1.41 9.10 -9.37
N LEU A 36 -1.44 10.16 -8.56
CA LEU A 36 -0.29 10.60 -7.77
C LEU A 36 0.11 9.53 -6.74
N CYS A 37 -0.84 9.04 -5.94
CA CYS A 37 -0.59 8.02 -4.92
C CYS A 37 -0.04 6.72 -5.54
N ALA A 38 -0.56 6.27 -6.69
CA ALA A 38 -0.05 5.11 -7.40
C ALA A 38 1.39 5.33 -7.88
N ALA A 39 1.69 6.51 -8.45
CA ALA A 39 3.04 6.87 -8.87
C ALA A 39 4.04 6.89 -7.71
N LEU A 40 3.59 7.18 -6.49
CA LEU A 40 4.40 7.19 -5.28
C LEU A 40 4.60 5.78 -4.69
N SER A 41 3.57 4.93 -4.69
CA SER A 41 3.58 3.63 -4.01
C SER A 41 4.08 2.45 -4.84
N LEU A 42 3.84 2.44 -6.16
CA LEU A 42 4.24 1.32 -7.03
C LEU A 42 5.75 1.18 -7.34
N PRO A 43 6.58 2.25 -7.35
CA PRO A 43 8.00 2.12 -7.71
C PRO A 43 8.82 1.27 -6.74
N LEU A 44 8.40 1.18 -5.47
CA LEU A 44 9.22 0.67 -4.38
C LEU A 44 8.76 -0.69 -3.83
N GLY A 45 9.72 -1.60 -3.73
CA GLY A 45 9.63 -2.87 -3.02
C GLY A 45 9.47 -2.70 -1.52
N TYR A 46 8.95 -3.72 -0.82
CA TYR A 46 9.05 -3.74 0.66
C TYR A 46 10.53 -3.72 1.10
N ASP A 47 11.38 -4.36 0.30
CA ASP A 47 12.82 -4.49 0.55
C ASP A 47 13.60 -3.17 0.35
N ALA A 48 13.05 -2.24 -0.44
CA ALA A 48 13.68 -0.95 -0.77
C ALA A 48 13.09 0.24 0.03
N GLY A 49 12.25 -0.05 1.03
CA GLY A 49 11.50 0.94 1.80
C GLY A 49 10.12 1.24 1.19
N LEU A 50 9.12 1.43 2.06
CA LEU A 50 7.72 1.59 1.68
C LEU A 50 7.31 3.07 1.67
N MET A 51 6.56 3.50 0.66
CA MET A 51 5.85 4.78 0.70
C MET A 51 4.35 4.52 0.85
N LEU A 52 3.84 4.81 2.04
CA LEU A 52 2.42 4.75 2.38
C LEU A 52 1.82 6.15 2.26
N PRO A 53 0.91 6.39 1.30
CA PRO A 53 0.30 7.71 1.13
C PRO A 53 -0.78 7.97 2.18
N PHE A 54 -1.15 6.96 2.97
CA PHE A 54 -2.18 7.05 4.00
C PHE A 54 -1.55 7.11 5.39
N PRO A 55 -2.11 7.92 6.31
CA PRO A 55 -1.63 8.00 7.67
C PRO A 55 -1.72 6.63 8.36
N MET A 56 -0.73 6.33 9.20
CA MET A 56 -0.75 5.15 10.06
C MET A 56 -1.49 5.46 11.36
N HIS A 57 -2.06 4.44 12.00
CA HIS A 57 -2.81 4.55 13.27
C HIS A 57 -1.99 5.10 14.43
N ALA A 58 -0.66 5.12 14.30
CA ALA A 58 0.23 5.77 15.24
C ALA A 58 0.54 7.19 14.75
N SER A 59 -0.12 8.17 15.37
CA SER A 59 0.25 9.58 15.29
C SER A 59 0.64 10.07 16.69
N LEU A 60 1.60 10.98 16.73
CA LEU A 60 1.94 11.73 17.94
C LEU A 60 1.46 13.15 17.70
N GLU A 61 0.49 13.58 18.50
CA GLU A 61 -0.07 14.92 18.46
C GLU A 61 0.63 15.79 19.50
N PHE A 62 1.12 16.95 19.09
CA PHE A 62 1.67 17.97 19.98
C PHE A 62 0.67 19.12 20.03
N ARG A 63 0.10 19.36 21.21
CA ARG A 63 -0.91 20.42 21.40
C ARG A 63 -0.31 21.77 21.82
N GLN A 64 1.00 21.83 22.02
CA GLN A 64 1.65 23.07 22.42
C GLN A 64 2.01 23.93 21.22
N GLN A 65 1.53 25.17 21.22
CA GLN A 65 2.16 26.24 20.45
C GLN A 65 3.56 26.48 21.05
N CYS A 66 4.61 26.05 20.36
CA CYS A 66 5.97 26.40 20.73
C CYS A 66 6.44 27.61 19.93
N GLU A 67 7.32 28.40 20.53
CA GLU A 67 8.16 29.32 19.76
C GLU A 67 9.11 28.49 18.88
N TRP A 68 9.31 28.86 17.62
CA TRP A 68 10.23 28.17 16.69
C TRP A 68 11.70 28.55 16.94
N ASP A 69 12.07 28.68 18.21
CA ASP A 69 13.42 28.95 18.66
C ASP A 69 14.05 27.67 19.27
N ASN A 70 15.33 27.75 19.64
CA ASN A 70 16.05 26.58 20.16
C ASN A 70 15.45 26.05 21.48
N ALA A 71 14.82 26.91 22.29
CA ALA A 71 14.24 26.51 23.56
C ALA A 71 12.91 25.77 23.35
N GLY A 72 12.03 26.31 22.50
CA GLY A 72 10.77 25.67 22.13
C GLY A 72 10.97 24.34 21.39
N ILE A 73 11.96 24.26 20.50
CA ILE A 73 12.32 22.98 19.84
C ILE A 73 12.78 21.92 20.85
N LEU A 74 13.58 22.30 21.85
CA LEU A 74 14.07 21.36 22.87
C LEU A 74 12.93 20.86 23.77
N GLU A 75 11.95 21.71 24.07
CA GLU A 75 10.74 21.33 24.81
C GLU A 75 9.91 20.30 24.03
N LEU A 76 9.64 20.57 22.74
CA LEU A 76 8.98 19.63 21.84
C LEU A 76 9.73 18.30 21.71
N GLU A 77 11.06 18.35 21.59
CA GLU A 77 11.89 17.14 21.52
C GLU A 77 11.75 16.29 22.79
N THR A 78 11.72 16.94 23.95
CA THR A 78 11.55 16.28 25.25
C THR A 78 10.18 15.63 25.37
N GLU A 79 9.12 16.33 24.96
CA GLU A 79 7.76 15.80 24.93
C GLU A 79 7.65 14.61 23.94
N LEU A 80 8.22 14.74 22.75
CA LEU A 80 8.25 13.67 21.74
C LEU A 80 8.92 12.41 22.29
N ARG A 81 10.09 12.55 22.94
CA ARG A 81 10.80 11.44 23.58
C ARG A 81 9.97 10.78 24.67
N ALA A 82 9.30 11.57 25.52
CA ALA A 82 8.44 11.06 26.58
C ALA A 82 7.24 10.28 26.00
N SER A 83 6.58 10.83 24.98
CA SER A 83 5.47 10.19 24.29
C SER A 83 5.88 8.87 23.63
N LEU A 84 7.02 8.83 22.93
CA LEU A 84 7.59 7.61 22.35
C LEU A 84 7.92 6.54 23.41
N MET A 85 8.46 6.94 24.56
CA MET A 85 8.74 6.03 25.68
C MET A 85 7.47 5.44 26.31
N ASN A 86 6.34 6.16 26.22
CA ASN A 86 5.07 5.76 26.80
C ASN A 86 4.16 4.96 25.84
N ILE A 87 4.50 4.85 24.55
CA ILE A 87 3.79 3.96 23.61
C ILE A 87 3.83 2.54 24.20
N ARG A 88 2.66 1.93 24.38
CA ARG A 88 2.55 0.60 25.02
C ARG A 88 3.23 -0.46 24.14
N ASP A 89 3.81 -1.50 24.73
CA ASP A 89 4.46 -2.57 23.96
C ASP A 89 3.54 -3.25 22.93
N ALA A 90 2.22 -3.29 23.18
CA ALA A 90 1.24 -3.78 22.21
C ALA A 90 1.09 -2.83 21.01
N GLU A 91 1.13 -1.51 21.23
CA GLU A 91 1.11 -0.49 20.18
C GLU A 91 2.45 -0.47 19.43
N ARG A 92 3.59 -0.63 20.14
CA ARG A 92 4.92 -0.78 19.54
C ARG A 92 5.01 -1.98 18.59
N ARG A 93 4.30 -3.07 18.87
CA ARG A 93 4.23 -4.24 17.99
C ARG A 93 3.35 -4.03 16.75
N VAL A 94 2.43 -3.08 16.80
CA VAL A 94 1.59 -2.70 15.65
C VAL A 94 2.33 -1.71 14.74
N VAL A 95 3.19 -0.87 15.32
CA VAL A 95 4.09 0.01 14.55
C VAL A 95 5.20 -0.86 13.92
N ILE A 96 5.09 -1.09 12.61
CA ILE A 96 6.09 -1.84 11.81
C ILE A 96 7.43 -1.09 11.72
N LEU A 97 7.48 0.16 12.18
CA LEU A 97 8.66 1.02 12.10
C LEU A 97 9.57 0.86 13.33
N PRO A 98 10.90 0.74 13.14
CA PRO A 98 11.84 0.77 14.25
C PRO A 98 11.71 2.10 15.01
N LEU A 99 11.66 2.00 16.34
CA LEU A 99 11.68 3.18 17.21
C LEU A 99 12.94 4.03 16.95
N PRO A 100 12.91 5.33 17.25
CA PRO A 100 14.12 6.14 17.17
C PRO A 100 15.19 5.71 18.17
N GLU A 101 16.46 5.95 17.83
CA GLU A 101 17.60 5.68 18.71
C GLU A 101 17.46 6.36 20.08
N CYS A 102 16.84 7.54 20.12
CA CYS A 102 16.61 8.31 21.33
C CYS A 102 15.75 7.62 22.40
N VAL A 103 15.02 6.57 22.03
CA VAL A 103 14.19 5.75 22.92
C VAL A 103 14.58 4.26 22.89
N GLY A 104 15.81 3.96 22.47
CA GLY A 104 16.37 2.60 22.48
C GLY A 104 16.13 1.79 21.20
N GLY A 105 15.70 2.44 20.11
CA GLY A 105 15.66 1.82 18.79
C GLY A 105 17.02 1.80 18.07
N PRO A 106 17.11 1.18 16.88
CA PRO A 106 18.35 1.16 16.12
C PRO A 106 18.65 2.54 15.52
N SER A 107 19.93 2.84 15.30
CA SER A 107 20.33 4.01 14.52
C SER A 107 19.72 3.93 13.12
N TYR A 108 19.03 4.99 12.70
CA TYR A 108 18.49 5.08 11.35
C TYR A 108 19.63 5.24 10.35
N GLN A 109 19.55 4.48 9.27
CA GLN A 109 20.36 4.71 8.09
C GLN A 109 19.55 5.58 7.14
N LEU A 110 20.16 6.66 6.65
CA LEU A 110 19.60 7.32 5.47
C LEU A 110 19.50 6.27 4.37
N ARG A 111 18.35 6.23 3.72
CA ARG A 111 18.14 5.36 2.57
C ARG A 111 19.22 5.68 1.54
N ALA A 112 20.08 4.69 1.25
CA ALA A 112 21.19 4.87 0.32
C ALA A 112 20.70 5.09 -1.12
N ASP A 113 19.60 4.41 -1.47
CA ASP A 113 19.03 4.49 -2.81
C ASP A 113 18.13 5.73 -2.97
N PRO A 114 18.34 6.54 -4.02
CA PRO A 114 17.46 7.66 -4.29
C PRO A 114 16.05 7.17 -4.60
N VAL A 115 15.06 8.04 -4.30
CA VAL A 115 13.70 7.84 -4.79
C VAL A 115 13.74 7.74 -6.32
N PRO A 116 13.14 6.71 -6.94
CA PRO A 116 13.24 6.48 -8.38
C PRO A 116 12.33 7.44 -9.17
N PHE A 117 12.67 8.73 -9.18
CA PHE A 117 11.85 9.80 -9.74
C PHE A 117 11.46 9.58 -11.20
N ASP A 118 12.37 9.02 -12.02
CA ASP A 118 12.06 8.74 -13.43
C ASP A 118 10.98 7.65 -13.56
N LEU A 119 11.04 6.62 -12.73
CA LEU A 119 10.02 5.58 -12.67
C LEU A 119 8.69 6.12 -12.13
N GLN A 120 8.72 6.97 -11.09
CA GLN A 120 7.53 7.67 -10.59
C GLN A 120 6.86 8.47 -11.70
N ARG A 121 7.65 9.25 -12.45
CA ARG A 121 7.16 10.03 -13.59
C ARG A 121 6.60 9.14 -14.69
N GLN A 122 7.25 8.02 -15.00
CA GLN A 122 6.78 7.05 -15.98
C GLN A 122 5.42 6.47 -15.57
N ILE A 123 5.28 6.00 -14.32
CA ILE A 123 4.02 5.46 -13.79
C ILE A 123 2.94 6.54 -13.81
N TYR A 124 3.24 7.76 -13.36
CA TYR A 124 2.29 8.87 -13.39
C TYR A 124 1.76 9.13 -14.80
N ASN A 125 2.64 9.16 -15.80
CA ASN A 125 2.27 9.41 -17.19
C ASN A 125 1.56 8.23 -17.86
N ALA A 126 1.78 7.00 -17.39
CA ALA A 126 1.15 5.79 -17.93
C ALA A 126 -0.32 5.63 -17.51
N ILE A 127 -0.74 6.29 -16.44
CA ILE A 127 -2.12 6.21 -15.92
C ILE A 127 -3.02 7.18 -16.70
N ASP A 128 -3.77 6.64 -17.66
CA ASP A 128 -4.85 7.36 -18.34
C ASP A 128 -6.11 7.38 -17.44
N LEU A 129 -6.52 8.59 -17.03
CA LEU A 129 -7.70 8.79 -16.20
C LEU A 129 -9.01 8.42 -16.91
N LYS A 130 -9.00 8.29 -18.24
CA LYS A 130 -10.16 7.81 -19.02
C LYS A 130 -10.25 6.30 -19.05
N ASP A 131 -9.18 5.57 -18.70
CA ASP A 131 -9.25 4.13 -18.53
C ASP A 131 -9.82 3.81 -17.15
N HIS A 132 -11.16 3.76 -17.07
CA HIS A 132 -11.88 3.54 -15.81
C HIS A 132 -11.54 2.19 -15.15
N LEU A 133 -11.05 1.20 -15.91
CA LEU A 133 -10.60 -0.07 -15.35
C LEU A 133 -9.29 0.12 -14.58
N VAL A 134 -8.35 0.88 -15.14
CA VAL A 134 -7.09 1.25 -14.46
C VAL A 134 -7.40 2.08 -13.22
N VAL A 135 -8.24 3.12 -13.33
CA VAL A 135 -8.59 3.99 -12.19
C VAL A 135 -9.25 3.18 -11.06
N ARG A 136 -10.24 2.34 -11.38
CA ARG A 136 -10.92 1.50 -10.38
C ARG A 136 -9.98 0.48 -9.75
N GLY A 137 -9.14 -0.17 -10.55
CA GLY A 137 -8.20 -1.18 -10.10
C GLY A 137 -7.12 -0.62 -9.17
N LEU A 138 -6.47 0.48 -9.58
CA LEU A 138 -5.48 1.18 -8.77
C LEU A 138 -6.09 1.81 -7.53
N GLY A 139 -7.29 2.39 -7.64
CA GLY A 139 -8.01 2.94 -6.50
C GLY A 139 -8.32 1.86 -5.46
N ALA A 140 -8.74 0.67 -5.89
CA ALA A 140 -8.92 -0.48 -5.02
C ALA A 140 -7.60 -0.92 -4.37
N TYR A 141 -6.50 -1.01 -5.13
CA TYR A 141 -5.18 -1.35 -4.61
C TYR A 141 -4.70 -0.37 -3.53
N LEU A 142 -4.88 0.93 -3.75
CA LEU A 142 -4.46 1.97 -2.81
C LEU A 142 -5.34 1.94 -1.55
N ARG A 143 -6.67 1.88 -1.73
CA ARG A 143 -7.62 1.80 -0.61
C ARG A 143 -7.40 0.54 0.23
N SER A 144 -7.01 -0.59 -0.38
CA SER A 144 -6.67 -1.76 0.41
C SER A 144 -5.43 -1.57 1.28
N GLN A 145 -4.43 -0.81 0.84
CA GLN A 145 -3.27 -0.49 1.69
C GLN A 145 -3.71 0.30 2.92
N MET A 146 -4.60 1.29 2.74
CA MET A 146 -5.19 2.06 3.84
C MET A 146 -5.89 1.15 4.85
N LEU A 147 -6.74 0.22 4.36
CA LEU A 147 -7.54 -0.66 5.19
C LEU A 147 -6.71 -1.73 5.91
N ILE A 148 -5.73 -2.34 5.23
CA ILE A 148 -4.86 -3.40 5.81
C ILE A 148 -3.96 -2.84 6.92
N ASN A 149 -3.57 -1.57 6.83
CA ASN A 149 -2.86 -0.87 7.89
C ASN A 149 -3.71 -0.72 9.16
N GLY A 150 -5.04 -0.69 9.03
CA GLY A 150 -5.97 -0.78 10.17
C GLY A 150 -6.14 -2.21 10.66
N THR A 151 -5.96 -2.43 11.96
CA THR A 151 -6.17 -3.76 12.57
C THR A 151 -7.63 -4.23 12.46
N THR A 152 -8.59 -3.30 12.48
CA THR A 152 -10.03 -3.58 12.46
C THR A 152 -10.54 -3.97 11.07
N PHE A 153 -10.01 -3.39 10.00
CA PHE A 153 -10.58 -3.48 8.65
C PHE A 153 -9.75 -4.33 7.67
N ARG A 154 -8.96 -5.28 8.20
CA ARG A 154 -8.04 -6.09 7.39
C ARG A 154 -8.77 -6.96 6.37
N ALA A 155 -9.90 -7.55 6.76
CA ALA A 155 -10.70 -8.39 5.87
C ALA A 155 -11.28 -7.57 4.71
N GLU A 156 -11.80 -6.38 5.01
CA GLU A 156 -12.30 -5.41 4.04
C GLU A 156 -11.20 -4.91 3.12
N GLY A 157 -9.99 -4.73 3.64
CA GLY A 157 -8.79 -4.46 2.85
C GLY A 157 -8.49 -5.57 1.86
N LEU A 158 -8.58 -6.84 2.27
CA LEU A 158 -8.40 -7.99 1.39
C LEU A 158 -9.54 -8.12 0.36
N TYR A 159 -10.79 -7.83 0.73
CA TYR A 159 -11.90 -7.77 -0.23
C TYR A 159 -11.67 -6.71 -1.29
N THR A 160 -11.12 -5.58 -0.89
CA THR A 160 -10.75 -4.51 -1.81
C THR A 160 -9.58 -4.93 -2.71
N LEU A 161 -8.59 -5.67 -2.21
CA LEU A 161 -7.53 -6.26 -3.07
C LEU A 161 -8.09 -7.19 -4.15
N PHE A 162 -9.14 -7.97 -3.86
CA PHE A 162 -9.75 -8.83 -4.89
C PHE A 162 -10.34 -8.03 -6.06
N VAL A 163 -10.79 -6.79 -5.83
CA VAL A 163 -11.22 -5.88 -6.92
C VAL A 163 -10.02 -5.44 -7.76
N SER A 164 -8.89 -5.14 -7.13
CA SER A 164 -7.64 -4.86 -7.85
C SER A 164 -7.17 -6.07 -8.66
N LEU A 165 -7.27 -7.28 -8.09
CA LEU A 165 -6.91 -8.53 -8.76
C LEU A 165 -7.75 -8.75 -10.03
N ASP A 166 -9.07 -8.56 -9.95
CA ASP A 166 -9.96 -8.65 -11.11
C ASP A 166 -9.60 -7.62 -12.19
N ALA A 167 -9.17 -6.42 -11.78
CA ALA A 167 -8.75 -5.39 -12.73
C ALA A 167 -7.43 -5.75 -13.44
N THR A 168 -6.43 -6.25 -12.72
CA THR A 168 -5.17 -6.68 -13.35
C THR A 168 -5.38 -7.90 -14.25
N PHE A 169 -6.27 -8.81 -13.88
CA PHE A 169 -6.66 -9.93 -14.74
C PHE A 169 -7.28 -9.43 -16.05
N ALA A 170 -8.28 -8.54 -15.96
CA ALA A 170 -8.95 -7.99 -17.14
C ALA A 170 -7.99 -7.19 -18.04
N LEU A 171 -7.07 -6.41 -17.47
CA LEU A 171 -6.04 -5.69 -18.22
C LEU A 171 -5.08 -6.66 -18.93
N THR A 172 -4.69 -7.75 -18.26
CA THR A 172 -3.85 -8.80 -18.84
C THR A 172 -4.53 -9.46 -20.04
N LEU A 173 -5.82 -9.82 -19.91
CA LEU A 173 -6.59 -10.35 -21.03
C LEU A 173 -6.71 -9.34 -22.18
N ARG A 174 -6.88 -8.05 -21.87
CA ARG A 174 -6.93 -6.98 -22.86
C ARG A 174 -5.62 -6.87 -23.63
N HIS A 175 -4.49 -6.99 -22.93
CA HIS A 175 -3.15 -7.02 -23.52
C HIS A 175 -2.97 -8.24 -24.43
N LEU A 176 -3.24 -9.46 -23.93
CA LEU A 176 -3.12 -10.70 -24.70
C LEU A 176 -3.97 -10.68 -25.98
N LYS A 177 -5.17 -10.11 -25.89
CA LYS A 177 -6.04 -9.94 -27.05
C LYS A 177 -5.48 -8.96 -28.07
N ALA A 178 -4.93 -7.84 -27.62
CA ALA A 178 -4.24 -6.89 -28.49
C ALA A 178 -2.99 -7.50 -29.15
N SER A 179 -2.33 -8.44 -28.47
CA SER A 179 -1.17 -9.19 -28.97
C SER A 179 -1.51 -10.38 -29.88
N GLY A 180 -2.80 -10.59 -30.21
CA GLY A 180 -3.25 -11.57 -31.21
C GLY A 180 -3.89 -12.84 -30.66
N ASN A 181 -3.99 -13.02 -29.33
CA ASN A 181 -4.77 -14.12 -28.76
C ASN A 181 -6.28 -13.75 -28.76
N ASN A 182 -7.05 -14.27 -29.72
CA ASN A 182 -8.46 -13.89 -29.89
C ASN A 182 -9.37 -14.23 -28.68
N ASN A 183 -9.02 -15.25 -27.90
CA ASN A 183 -9.80 -15.72 -26.76
C ASN A 183 -8.88 -16.11 -25.59
N PRO A 184 -8.24 -15.13 -24.93
CA PRO A 184 -7.29 -15.41 -23.88
C PRO A 184 -7.99 -15.98 -22.65
N THR A 185 -7.33 -16.92 -22.01
CA THR A 185 -7.84 -17.68 -20.87
C THR A 185 -7.12 -17.30 -19.57
N ALA A 186 -7.62 -17.77 -18.43
CA ALA A 186 -6.95 -17.55 -17.14
C ALA A 186 -5.54 -18.18 -17.08
N PRO A 187 -5.30 -19.39 -17.61
CA PRO A 187 -3.94 -19.91 -17.78
C PRO A 187 -3.05 -19.05 -18.69
N ASP A 188 -3.57 -18.51 -19.80
CA ASP A 188 -2.78 -17.62 -20.68
C ASP A 188 -2.32 -16.36 -19.93
N ALA A 189 -3.20 -15.80 -19.10
CA ALA A 189 -2.88 -14.63 -18.27
C ALA A 189 -1.84 -14.96 -17.19
N GLN A 190 -1.91 -16.13 -16.57
CA GLN A 190 -0.91 -16.58 -15.59
C GLN A 190 0.46 -16.76 -16.26
N ALA A 191 0.49 -17.47 -17.39
CA ALA A 191 1.72 -17.71 -18.15
C ALA A 191 2.36 -16.40 -18.62
N PHE A 192 1.56 -15.41 -19.02
CA PHE A 192 2.04 -14.08 -19.39
C PHE A 192 2.75 -13.36 -18.22
N ILE A 193 2.16 -13.41 -17.03
CA ILE A 193 2.80 -12.81 -15.85
C ILE A 193 4.03 -13.61 -15.45
N GLU A 194 3.97 -14.93 -15.45
CA GLU A 194 5.14 -15.77 -15.13
C GLU A 194 6.32 -15.48 -16.05
N ASP A 195 6.09 -15.43 -17.36
CA ASP A 195 7.10 -15.04 -18.35
C ASP A 195 7.66 -13.63 -18.10
N ALA A 196 6.78 -12.65 -17.84
CA ALA A 196 7.18 -11.29 -17.54
C ALA A 196 8.11 -11.17 -16.32
N PHE A 197 7.92 -12.03 -15.32
CA PHE A 197 8.73 -12.08 -14.10
C PHE A 197 9.85 -13.13 -14.14
N GLY A 198 10.06 -13.82 -15.27
CA GLY A 198 11.10 -14.84 -15.43
C GLY A 198 10.86 -16.12 -14.63
N ASN A 199 9.61 -16.42 -14.32
CA ASN A 199 9.20 -17.64 -13.63
C ASN A 199 8.89 -18.76 -14.63
N GLU A 200 9.13 -20.00 -14.22
CA GLU A 200 8.70 -21.18 -14.98
C GLU A 200 7.16 -21.26 -15.02
N PRO A 201 6.55 -21.69 -16.15
CA PRO A 201 5.11 -21.83 -16.26
C PRO A 201 4.56 -22.82 -15.22
N SER A 202 3.66 -22.36 -14.36
CA SER A 202 3.07 -23.22 -13.32
C SER A 202 1.94 -24.11 -13.85
N GLY A 203 1.33 -23.73 -14.97
CA GLY A 203 0.11 -24.35 -15.49
C GLY A 203 -1.15 -24.01 -14.67
N MET A 204 -1.05 -23.12 -13.68
CA MET A 204 -2.17 -22.65 -12.87
C MET A 204 -2.99 -21.58 -13.58
N ARG A 205 -4.16 -21.27 -13.01
CA ARG A 205 -4.95 -20.10 -13.44
C ARG A 205 -4.40 -18.83 -12.79
N TYR A 206 -4.71 -17.68 -13.41
CA TYR A 206 -4.30 -16.36 -12.93
C TYR A 206 -4.60 -16.18 -11.43
N PHE A 207 -3.56 -16.16 -10.59
CA PHE A 207 -3.69 -16.06 -9.13
C PHE A 207 -4.75 -17.00 -8.52
N GLU A 208 -4.78 -18.27 -8.98
CA GLU A 208 -5.85 -19.24 -8.66
C GLU A 208 -6.19 -19.31 -7.17
N GLU A 209 -5.18 -19.47 -6.32
CA GLU A 209 -5.35 -19.58 -4.86
C GLU A 209 -6.11 -18.39 -4.26
N PHE A 210 -5.79 -17.16 -4.68
CA PHE A 210 -6.47 -15.95 -4.20
C PHE A 210 -7.90 -15.84 -4.71
N TYR A 211 -8.20 -16.38 -5.89
CA TYR A 211 -9.60 -16.50 -6.35
C TYR A 211 -10.39 -17.50 -5.52
N GLU A 212 -9.77 -18.61 -5.11
CA GLU A 212 -10.41 -19.57 -4.20
C GLU A 212 -10.68 -18.92 -2.84
N ASP A 213 -9.74 -18.16 -2.31
CA ASP A 213 -9.87 -17.44 -1.05
C ASP A 213 -10.95 -16.37 -1.11
N ARG A 214 -11.03 -15.64 -2.22
CA ARG A 214 -12.17 -14.74 -2.50
C ARG A 214 -13.50 -15.48 -2.43
N ILE A 215 -13.59 -16.67 -3.03
CA ILE A 215 -14.83 -17.44 -3.02
C ILE A 215 -15.21 -17.85 -1.60
N LYS A 216 -14.25 -18.39 -0.83
CA LYS A 216 -14.45 -18.76 0.59
C LYS A 216 -14.89 -17.56 1.42
N ALA A 217 -14.41 -16.37 1.09
CA ALA A 217 -14.69 -15.15 1.84
C ALA A 217 -16.03 -14.49 1.53
N LEU A 218 -16.46 -14.48 0.27
CA LEU A 218 -17.66 -13.78 -0.18
C LEU A 218 -18.89 -14.70 -0.30
N HIS A 219 -18.69 -16.02 -0.34
CA HIS A 219 -19.76 -17.00 -0.45
C HIS A 219 -19.78 -17.88 0.81
N PRO A 220 -20.70 -17.62 1.77
CA PRO A 220 -20.78 -18.35 3.04
C PRO A 220 -20.96 -19.86 2.86
N GLU A 221 -21.58 -20.27 1.76
CA GLU A 221 -21.66 -21.65 1.29
C GLU A 221 -21.07 -21.72 -0.12
N SER A 222 -20.00 -22.50 -0.28
CA SER A 222 -19.31 -22.67 -1.56
C SER A 222 -18.83 -24.10 -1.74
N ARG A 223 -18.26 -24.40 -2.92
CA ARG A 223 -17.61 -25.69 -3.21
C ARG A 223 -16.45 -26.02 -2.26
N PHE A 224 -15.92 -25.03 -1.54
CA PHE A 224 -14.82 -25.17 -0.60
C PHE A 224 -15.29 -25.41 0.84
N GLY A 225 -16.60 -25.39 1.07
CA GLY A 225 -17.21 -25.62 2.38
C GLY A 225 -17.96 -24.40 2.92
N THR A 226 -18.39 -24.54 4.17
CA THR A 226 -19.09 -23.52 4.96
C THR A 226 -18.20 -23.14 6.13
N PHE A 227 -17.86 -21.86 6.24
CA PHE A 227 -16.98 -21.36 7.30
C PHE A 227 -17.74 -20.34 8.16
N PRO A 228 -17.62 -20.39 9.49
CA PRO A 228 -18.24 -19.39 10.37
C PRO A 228 -17.62 -18.00 10.20
N TYR A 229 -16.36 -17.95 9.77
CA TYR A 229 -15.64 -16.74 9.38
C TYR A 229 -14.78 -17.09 8.15
N PRO A 230 -14.57 -16.15 7.20
CA PRO A 230 -13.64 -16.33 6.10
C PRO A 230 -12.27 -16.81 6.63
N PRO A 231 -11.73 -17.92 6.13
CA PRO A 231 -10.43 -18.44 6.57
C PRO A 231 -9.29 -17.65 5.93
N LEU A 232 -9.33 -16.32 6.06
CA LEU A 232 -8.37 -15.40 5.48
C LEU A 232 -7.28 -15.05 6.49
N SER A 233 -6.03 -15.08 6.05
CA SER A 233 -4.88 -14.70 6.86
C SER A 233 -4.35 -13.31 6.46
N ILE A 234 -3.75 -12.63 7.44
CA ILE A 234 -3.04 -11.36 7.18
C ILE A 234 -1.90 -11.57 6.18
N SER A 235 -1.26 -12.75 6.22
CA SER A 235 -0.21 -13.14 5.27
C SER A 235 -0.70 -13.14 3.82
N GLU A 236 -1.90 -13.64 3.53
CA GLU A 236 -2.46 -13.59 2.18
C GLU A 236 -2.61 -12.16 1.68
N GLY A 237 -3.09 -11.25 2.54
CA GLY A 237 -3.21 -9.83 2.21
C GLY A 237 -1.88 -9.18 1.84
N TYR A 238 -0.82 -9.46 2.60
CA TYR A 238 0.53 -8.96 2.28
C TYR A 238 1.11 -9.57 1.01
N GLN A 239 0.94 -10.89 0.82
CA GLN A 239 1.42 -11.60 -0.37
C GLN A 239 0.72 -11.08 -1.64
N LEU A 240 -0.61 -10.97 -1.61
CA LEU A 240 -1.39 -10.46 -2.73
C LEU A 240 -1.06 -8.99 -3.01
N SER A 241 -0.98 -8.15 -1.96
CA SER A 241 -0.60 -6.74 -2.11
C SER A 241 0.77 -6.58 -2.77
N ARG A 242 1.78 -7.37 -2.34
CA ARG A 242 3.11 -7.37 -2.95
C ARG A 242 3.05 -7.76 -4.42
N ALA A 243 2.38 -8.87 -4.73
CA ALA A 243 2.30 -9.36 -6.10
C ALA A 243 1.53 -8.40 -7.03
N LEU A 244 0.41 -7.83 -6.57
CA LEU A 244 -0.37 -6.88 -7.35
C LEU A 244 0.36 -5.56 -7.57
N ARG A 245 1.18 -5.08 -6.62
CA ARG A 245 2.06 -3.93 -6.85
C ARG A 245 2.95 -4.16 -8.07
N ASP A 246 3.60 -5.31 -8.09
CA ASP A 246 4.59 -5.65 -9.11
C ASP A 246 3.90 -5.82 -10.47
N VAL A 247 2.74 -6.49 -10.50
CA VAL A 247 1.89 -6.62 -11.68
C VAL A 247 1.41 -5.25 -12.18
N TRP A 248 0.92 -4.36 -11.31
CA TRP A 248 0.50 -3.01 -11.70
C TRP A 248 1.65 -2.22 -12.32
N ARG A 249 2.82 -2.23 -11.67
CA ARG A 249 4.02 -1.59 -12.22
C ARG A 249 4.35 -2.16 -13.60
N TYR A 250 4.35 -3.48 -13.76
CA TYR A 250 4.62 -4.11 -15.04
C TYR A 250 3.59 -3.74 -16.11
N LEU A 251 2.29 -3.82 -15.81
CA LEU A 251 1.22 -3.47 -16.75
C LEU A 251 1.27 -1.99 -17.19
N LEU A 252 1.73 -1.08 -16.32
CA LEU A 252 1.83 0.35 -16.63
C LEU A 252 3.12 0.71 -17.37
N THR A 253 4.23 0.03 -17.07
CA THR A 253 5.57 0.47 -17.51
C THR A 253 6.31 -0.53 -18.39
N GLY A 254 5.82 -1.76 -18.49
CA GLY A 254 6.53 -2.91 -19.08
C GLY A 254 7.75 -3.36 -18.27
N SER A 255 7.99 -2.80 -17.08
CA SER A 255 9.20 -3.03 -16.29
C SER A 255 8.89 -3.75 -14.98
N THR A 256 9.62 -4.81 -14.68
CA THR A 256 9.55 -5.52 -13.40
C THR A 256 10.33 -4.77 -12.30
N ILE A 257 10.06 -5.11 -11.03
CA ILE A 257 10.97 -4.75 -9.93
C ILE A 257 12.10 -5.77 -10.01
N GLY A 258 13.29 -5.34 -10.48
CA GLY A 258 14.48 -6.17 -10.39
C GLY A 258 14.76 -6.52 -8.93
N ALA A 259 15.10 -7.78 -8.67
CA ALA A 259 15.64 -8.23 -7.40
C ALA A 259 16.98 -7.53 -7.09
#